data_AF-J2JRC2-F1
#
_entry.id   AF-J2JRC2-F1
#
_cell.length_a   1.000
_cell.length_b   1.000
_cell.length_c   1.000
_cell.angle_alpha   90.00
_cell.angle_beta   90.00
_cell.angle_gamma   90.00
#
_symmetry.space_group_name_H-M   'P 1'
#
loop_
_entity.id
_entity.type
_entity.pdbx_description
1 polymer ?
#
loop_
_entity_poly.entity_id
_entity_poly.type
_entity_poly.pdbx_seq_one_letter_code
_entity_poly.pdbx_strand_id
1 'polypeptide(L)'
;MERTAATSALAVDHLARPEADTLAVIGSGPQAHAHLRYARAVRPFTAVRMYAPTLTEAKAPDGVTVAPSAEAAAADADVVLLCTSAAQPVIDTAALTPGTVVTSISTNAPRAHEIPPAALPAMEVYGDYRPTVTTAAGEMVLATERGLWSAEQLRGDLPELLTGGCPLPPVNNRSSSARPAWASRTSPSPACWSAPDLHSPTPPSPHRRHPVRHQALKRPPCPSPRSSSKHGSPATSTASPTISPTAAATPSASANCSPMTPTRSGASWPST
;
A
#
# COMPACT_ATOMS: atom_id res chain seq x y z
N MET A 1 10.77 -9.49 -13.32
CA MET A 1 10.43 -10.41 -12.21
C MET A 1 10.90 -9.86 -10.88
N GLU A 2 12.21 -9.83 -10.62
CA GLU A 2 12.77 -9.34 -9.34
C GLU A 2 12.30 -7.94 -8.95
N ARG A 3 12.32 -6.97 -9.88
CA ARG A 3 11.79 -5.62 -9.64
C ARG A 3 10.34 -5.62 -9.16
N THR A 4 9.48 -6.42 -9.78
CA THR A 4 8.06 -6.52 -9.42
C THR A 4 7.90 -7.13 -8.03
N ALA A 5 8.65 -8.19 -7.72
CA ALA A 5 8.65 -8.79 -6.39
C ALA A 5 9.13 -7.81 -5.31
N ALA A 6 10.17 -7.01 -5.60
CA ALA A 6 10.65 -5.97 -4.70
C ALA A 6 9.60 -4.89 -4.43
N THR A 7 8.90 -4.41 -5.46
CA THR A 7 7.78 -3.45 -5.31
C THR A 7 6.70 -4.00 -4.38
N SER A 8 6.24 -5.24 -4.61
CA SER A 8 5.21 -5.86 -3.78
C SER A 8 5.70 -6.06 -2.34
N ALA A 9 6.96 -6.45 -2.14
CA ALA A 9 7.52 -6.62 -0.80
C ALA A 9 7.65 -5.29 -0.04
N LEU A 10 8.02 -4.20 -0.71
CA LEU A 10 8.00 -2.86 -0.09
C LEU A 10 6.58 -2.44 0.29
N ALA A 11 5.59 -2.69 -0.57
CA ALA A 11 4.21 -2.43 -0.22
C ALA A 11 3.76 -3.26 1.01
N VAL A 12 4.14 -4.54 1.08
CA VAL A 12 3.87 -5.39 2.25
C VAL A 12 4.56 -4.86 3.50
N ASP A 13 5.82 -4.45 3.41
CA ASP A 13 6.59 -3.93 4.55
C ASP A 13 5.92 -2.70 5.19
N HIS A 14 5.41 -1.79 4.35
CA HIS A 14 4.76 -0.55 4.79
C HIS A 14 3.28 -0.71 5.18
N LEU A 15 2.54 -1.60 4.50
CA LEU A 15 1.08 -1.72 4.69
C LEU A 15 0.70 -2.80 5.70
N ALA A 16 1.52 -3.84 5.88
CA ALA A 16 1.21 -4.91 6.81
C ALA A 16 1.47 -4.46 8.25
N ARG A 17 0.56 -4.82 9.16
CA ARG A 17 0.75 -4.60 10.61
C ARG A 17 2.09 -5.20 11.08
N PRO A 18 2.82 -4.61 12.03
CA PRO A 18 4.13 -5.11 12.48
C PRO A 18 4.13 -6.58 12.90
N GLU A 19 3.02 -7.08 13.41
CA GLU A 19 2.80 -8.43 13.92
C GLU A 19 2.29 -9.41 12.85
N ALA A 20 2.20 -9.00 11.58
CA ALA A 20 1.86 -9.91 10.50
C ALA A 20 2.94 -10.99 10.38
N ASP A 21 2.55 -12.26 10.53
CA ASP A 21 3.44 -13.41 10.52
C ASP A 21 2.93 -14.58 9.66
N THR A 22 1.72 -14.46 9.11
CA THR A 22 1.13 -15.44 8.20
C THR A 22 1.10 -14.92 6.75
N LEU A 23 1.60 -15.75 5.82
CA LEU A 23 1.68 -15.44 4.39
C LEU A 23 0.94 -16.49 3.56
N ALA A 24 0.13 -16.02 2.62
CA ALA A 24 -0.45 -16.82 1.54
C ALA A 24 0.15 -16.41 0.20
N VAL A 25 0.49 -17.38 -0.65
CA VAL A 25 0.92 -17.14 -2.04
C VAL A 25 0.01 -17.91 -2.99
N ILE A 26 -0.70 -17.20 -3.87
CA ILE A 26 -1.57 -17.80 -4.87
C ILE A 26 -0.83 -17.80 -6.21
N GLY A 27 -0.46 -18.98 -6.67
CA GLY A 27 0.43 -19.22 -7.79
C GLY A 27 1.72 -19.93 -7.35
N SER A 28 2.32 -20.70 -8.26
CA SER A 28 3.58 -21.42 -8.06
C SER A 28 4.57 -21.18 -9.21
N GLY A 29 4.35 -20.11 -9.98
CA GLY A 29 5.20 -19.75 -11.10
C GLY A 29 6.44 -18.93 -10.66
N PRO A 30 7.29 -18.53 -11.61
CA PRO A 30 8.49 -17.75 -11.33
C PRO A 30 8.22 -16.46 -10.53
N GLN A 31 7.11 -15.75 -10.82
CA GLN A 31 6.70 -14.57 -10.05
C GLN A 31 6.41 -14.93 -8.59
N ALA A 32 5.67 -16.02 -8.32
CA ALA A 32 5.35 -16.47 -6.96
C ALA A 32 6.62 -16.80 -6.16
N HIS A 33 7.58 -17.49 -6.76
CA HIS A 33 8.86 -17.78 -6.11
C HIS A 33 9.68 -16.52 -5.82
N ALA A 34 9.72 -15.56 -6.75
CA ALA A 34 10.38 -14.28 -6.50
C ALA A 34 9.69 -13.50 -5.37
N HIS A 35 8.35 -13.39 -5.40
CA HIS A 35 7.59 -12.70 -4.36
C HIS A 35 7.77 -13.33 -2.98
N LEU A 36 7.75 -14.66 -2.89
CA LEU A 36 8.03 -15.37 -1.65
C LEU A 36 9.40 -15.02 -1.07
N ARG A 37 10.46 -14.99 -1.90
CA ARG A 37 11.82 -14.63 -1.44
C ARG A 37 11.88 -13.21 -0.90
N TYR A 38 11.32 -12.23 -1.60
CA TYR A 38 11.37 -10.83 -1.17
C TYR A 38 10.47 -10.58 0.05
N ALA A 39 9.28 -11.19 0.10
CA ALA A 39 8.40 -11.11 1.25
C ALA A 39 9.08 -11.64 2.52
N ARG A 40 9.74 -12.81 2.44
CA ARG A 40 10.53 -13.37 3.55
C ARG A 40 11.73 -12.51 3.96
N ALA A 41 12.24 -11.66 3.05
CA ALA A 41 13.38 -10.79 3.34
C ALA A 41 12.97 -9.52 4.11
N VAL A 42 11.74 -9.04 3.92
CA VAL A 42 11.23 -7.86 4.64
C VAL A 42 10.54 -8.22 5.95
N ARG A 43 10.07 -9.47 6.10
CA ARG A 43 9.26 -9.87 7.26
C ARG A 43 9.43 -11.35 7.62
N PRO A 44 9.53 -11.69 8.92
CA PRO A 44 9.73 -13.07 9.38
C PRO A 44 8.41 -13.83 9.45
N PHE A 45 7.89 -14.28 8.31
CA PHE A 45 6.68 -15.11 8.28
C PHE A 45 6.93 -16.49 8.91
N THR A 46 6.16 -16.81 9.95
CA THR A 46 6.23 -18.08 10.69
C THR A 46 5.40 -19.18 10.03
N ALA A 47 4.32 -18.80 9.33
CA ALA A 47 3.48 -19.71 8.56
C ALA A 47 3.35 -19.22 7.11
N VAL A 48 3.77 -20.04 6.16
CA VAL A 48 3.63 -19.76 4.73
C VAL A 48 2.82 -20.85 4.06
N ARG A 49 1.74 -20.45 3.40
CA ARG A 49 0.87 -21.32 2.61
C ARG A 49 0.95 -20.94 1.15
N MET A 50 0.94 -21.93 0.26
CA MET A 50 0.92 -21.70 -1.18
C MET A 50 -0.14 -22.57 -1.84
N TYR A 51 -0.83 -22.00 -2.82
CA TYR A 51 -1.76 -22.75 -3.66
C TYR A 51 -1.46 -22.51 -5.14
N ALA A 52 -1.43 -23.58 -5.91
CA ALA A 52 -1.66 -23.55 -7.35
C ALA A 52 -2.26 -24.90 -7.79
N PRO A 53 -3.05 -24.95 -8.88
CA PRO A 53 -3.73 -26.17 -9.29
C PRO A 53 -2.83 -27.39 -9.52
N THR A 54 -1.56 -27.17 -9.88
CA THR A 54 -0.58 -28.22 -10.19
C THR A 54 0.53 -28.35 -9.15
N LEU A 55 0.46 -27.58 -8.05
CA LEU A 55 1.46 -27.63 -6.99
C LEU A 55 1.20 -28.83 -6.08
N THR A 56 2.27 -29.54 -5.76
CA THR A 56 2.27 -30.65 -4.81
C THR A 56 3.32 -30.39 -3.73
N GLU A 57 3.17 -31.02 -2.57
CA GLU A 57 4.12 -30.88 -1.45
C GLU A 57 5.57 -31.18 -1.87
N ALA A 58 5.77 -32.17 -2.75
CA ALA A 58 7.10 -32.52 -3.26
C ALA A 58 7.77 -31.44 -4.12
N LYS A 59 7.01 -30.44 -4.59
CA LYS A 59 7.49 -29.32 -5.42
C LYS A 59 7.39 -27.98 -4.70
N ALA A 60 6.90 -27.97 -3.46
CA ALA A 60 6.77 -26.76 -2.68
C ALA A 60 8.15 -26.24 -2.26
N PRO A 61 8.35 -24.92 -2.15
CA PRO A 61 9.54 -24.37 -1.53
C PRO A 61 9.66 -24.77 -0.06
N ASP A 62 10.88 -24.80 0.47
CA ASP A 62 11.12 -25.14 1.88
C ASP A 62 10.33 -24.23 2.84
N GLY A 63 9.71 -24.85 3.84
CA GLY A 63 8.89 -24.18 4.85
C GLY A 63 7.60 -23.58 4.29
N VAL A 64 7.09 -24.11 3.18
CA VAL A 64 5.78 -23.74 2.61
C VAL A 64 4.85 -24.94 2.67
N THR A 65 3.66 -24.76 3.24
CA THR A 65 2.59 -25.75 3.21
C THR A 65 1.74 -25.58 1.96
N VAL A 66 1.46 -26.66 1.23
CA VAL A 66 0.56 -26.59 0.06
C VAL A 66 -0.89 -26.65 0.55
N ALA A 67 -1.64 -25.60 0.24
CA ALA A 67 -3.06 -25.54 0.56
C ALA A 67 -3.89 -26.27 -0.51
N PRO A 68 -5.09 -26.79 -0.16
CA PRO A 68 -5.96 -27.49 -1.12
C PRO A 68 -6.73 -26.55 -2.06
N SER A 69 -6.87 -25.27 -1.71
CA SER A 69 -7.51 -24.24 -2.53
C SER A 69 -6.91 -22.86 -2.29
N ALA A 70 -7.23 -21.89 -3.15
CA ALA A 70 -6.79 -20.51 -2.98
C ALA A 70 -7.39 -19.88 -1.70
N GLU A 71 -8.66 -20.18 -1.42
CA GLU A 71 -9.37 -19.75 -0.22
C GLU A 71 -8.73 -20.35 1.03
N ALA A 72 -8.38 -21.65 1.01
CA ALA A 72 -7.71 -22.29 2.13
C ALA A 72 -6.30 -21.72 2.38
N ALA A 73 -5.58 -21.29 1.32
CA ALA A 73 -4.32 -20.58 1.47
C ALA A 73 -4.52 -19.18 2.07
N ALA A 74 -5.55 -18.46 1.65
CA ALA A 74 -5.80 -17.07 2.04
C ALA A 74 -6.51 -16.92 3.40
N ALA A 75 -7.22 -17.93 3.87
CA ALA A 75 -7.95 -17.91 5.14
C ALA A 75 -7.03 -17.50 6.30
N ASP A 76 -7.40 -16.50 7.11
CA ASP A 76 -6.61 -16.01 8.25
C ASP A 76 -5.19 -15.51 7.92
N ALA A 77 -4.85 -15.32 6.65
CA ALA A 77 -3.55 -14.79 6.26
C ALA A 77 -3.49 -13.27 6.51
N ASP A 78 -2.39 -12.80 7.11
CA ASP A 78 -2.11 -11.37 7.24
C ASP A 78 -1.72 -10.75 5.90
N VAL A 79 -1.04 -11.53 5.05
CA VAL A 79 -0.59 -11.11 3.73
C VAL A 79 -0.95 -12.16 2.68
N VAL A 80 -1.55 -11.72 1.57
CA VAL A 80 -1.88 -12.56 0.42
C VAL A 80 -1.20 -12.01 -0.83
N LEU A 81 -0.32 -12.80 -1.43
CA LEU A 81 0.35 -12.46 -2.69
C LEU A 81 -0.33 -13.19 -3.83
N LEU A 82 -1.09 -12.46 -4.65
CA LEU A 82 -1.63 -12.99 -5.89
C LEU A 82 -0.54 -12.89 -6.95
N CYS A 83 -0.11 -14.04 -7.44
CA CYS A 83 1.00 -14.20 -8.37
C CYS A 83 0.59 -15.17 -9.51
N THR A 84 -0.60 -14.95 -10.06
CA THR A 84 -1.24 -15.84 -11.01
C THR A 84 -1.19 -15.29 -12.44
N SER A 85 -1.50 -16.16 -13.39
CA SER A 85 -1.78 -15.75 -14.78
C SER A 85 -3.29 -15.71 -15.08
N ALA A 86 -4.13 -15.64 -14.05
CA ALA A 86 -5.58 -15.69 -14.23
C ALA A 86 -6.09 -14.40 -14.88
N ALA A 87 -7.09 -14.53 -15.76
CA ALA A 87 -7.78 -13.41 -16.36
C ALA A 87 -9.04 -12.99 -15.56
N GLN A 88 -9.34 -13.70 -14.48
CA GLN A 88 -10.51 -13.55 -13.62
C GLN A 88 -10.09 -13.65 -12.15
N PRO A 89 -10.93 -13.17 -11.21
CA PRO A 89 -10.62 -13.20 -9.79
C PRO A 89 -10.27 -14.60 -9.29
N VAL A 90 -9.26 -14.67 -8.42
CA VAL A 90 -8.73 -15.95 -7.91
C VAL A 90 -9.05 -16.22 -6.45
N ILE A 91 -9.59 -15.23 -5.75
CA ILE A 91 -10.04 -15.31 -4.36
C ILE A 91 -11.30 -14.48 -4.17
N ASP A 92 -12.13 -14.86 -3.20
CA ASP A 92 -13.17 -13.99 -2.67
C ASP A 92 -12.58 -13.02 -1.64
N THR A 93 -12.46 -11.75 -2.03
CA THR A 93 -11.94 -10.70 -1.15
C THR A 93 -12.83 -10.41 0.06
N ALA A 94 -14.12 -10.73 0.00
CA ALA A 94 -15.04 -10.54 1.12
C ALA A 94 -14.82 -11.57 2.24
N ALA A 95 -14.20 -12.72 1.91
CA ALA A 95 -13.85 -13.77 2.87
C ALA A 95 -12.50 -13.53 3.55
N LEU A 96 -11.76 -12.49 3.16
CA LEU A 96 -10.48 -12.15 3.78
C LEU A 96 -10.68 -11.58 5.17
N THR A 97 -9.74 -11.91 6.06
CA THR A 97 -9.70 -11.32 7.39
C THR A 97 -9.56 -9.79 7.27
N PRO A 98 -10.33 -9.00 8.02
CA PRO A 98 -10.10 -7.57 8.12
C PRO A 98 -8.62 -7.29 8.42
N GLY A 99 -8.05 -6.35 7.65
CA GLY A 99 -6.65 -5.99 7.81
C GLY A 99 -5.63 -6.82 7.06
N THR A 100 -6.07 -7.84 6.32
CA THR A 100 -5.20 -8.54 5.37
C THR A 100 -4.68 -7.57 4.30
N VAL A 101 -3.37 -7.62 4.05
CA VAL A 101 -2.75 -6.96 2.90
C VAL A 101 -2.77 -7.90 1.71
N VAL A 102 -3.33 -7.45 0.59
CA VAL A 102 -3.36 -8.23 -0.65
C VAL A 102 -2.53 -7.51 -1.71
N THR A 103 -1.63 -8.22 -2.38
CA THR A 103 -0.94 -7.69 -3.56
C THR A 103 -1.44 -8.38 -4.82
N SER A 104 -1.74 -7.60 -5.86
CA SER A 104 -2.09 -8.09 -7.20
C SER A 104 -1.02 -7.64 -8.19
N ILE A 105 -0.44 -8.58 -8.94
CA ILE A 105 0.53 -8.24 -9.99
C ILE A 105 -0.06 -8.34 -11.40
N SER A 106 -1.17 -9.09 -11.54
CA SER A 106 -1.91 -9.43 -12.77
C SER A 106 -1.06 -9.80 -13.98
N THR A 107 -1.70 -10.31 -15.02
CA THR A 107 -1.05 -10.45 -16.32
C THR A 107 -1.07 -9.13 -17.07
N ASN A 108 -0.14 -8.94 -18.00
CA ASN A 108 -0.17 -7.78 -18.90
C ASN A 108 -1.29 -7.88 -19.96
N ALA A 109 -2.20 -8.85 -19.85
CA ALA A 109 -3.32 -8.97 -20.79
C ALA A 109 -4.34 -7.85 -20.50
N PRO A 110 -4.88 -7.17 -21.54
CA PRO A 110 -5.87 -6.14 -21.34
C PRO A 110 -7.04 -6.64 -20.49
N ARG A 111 -7.42 -5.87 -19.46
CA ARG A 111 -8.57 -6.14 -18.58
C ARG A 111 -8.43 -7.40 -17.70
N ALA A 112 -7.30 -8.10 -17.72
CA ALA A 112 -7.04 -9.18 -16.78
C ALA A 112 -6.90 -8.63 -15.36
N HIS A 113 -7.52 -9.33 -14.40
CA HIS A 113 -7.57 -8.91 -13.02
C HIS A 113 -7.64 -10.12 -12.08
N GLU A 114 -6.84 -10.10 -11.02
CA GLU A 114 -6.83 -11.14 -9.98
C GLU A 114 -7.82 -10.83 -8.85
N ILE A 115 -8.29 -9.58 -8.79
CA ILE A 115 -9.21 -9.04 -7.77
C ILE A 115 -10.52 -8.63 -8.46
N PRO A 116 -11.69 -8.97 -7.91
CA PRO A 116 -12.96 -8.52 -8.46
C PRO A 116 -13.02 -6.98 -8.50
N PRO A 117 -13.37 -6.33 -9.63
CA PRO A 117 -13.49 -4.88 -9.70
C PRO A 117 -14.50 -4.31 -8.68
N ALA A 118 -15.53 -5.11 -8.33
CA ALA A 118 -16.52 -4.75 -7.33
C ALA A 118 -16.00 -4.78 -5.88
N ALA A 119 -14.79 -5.32 -5.64
CA ALA A 119 -14.17 -5.33 -4.32
C ALA A 119 -13.52 -3.98 -3.97
N LEU A 120 -13.05 -3.23 -4.98
CA LEU A 120 -12.29 -1.98 -4.77
C LEU A 120 -12.97 -0.97 -3.84
N PRO A 121 -14.30 -0.74 -3.89
CA PRO A 121 -14.96 0.22 -3.02
C PRO A 121 -14.94 -0.17 -1.54
N ALA A 122 -14.67 -1.44 -1.22
CA ALA A 122 -14.56 -1.95 0.14
C ALA A 122 -13.10 -2.04 0.65
N MET A 123 -12.12 -1.74 -0.20
CA MET A 123 -10.69 -1.85 0.13
C MET A 123 -10.03 -0.48 0.29
N GLU A 124 -8.91 -0.44 1.02
CA GLU A 124 -7.98 0.68 0.94
C GLU A 124 -6.98 0.42 -0.18
N VAL A 125 -7.10 1.19 -1.27
CA VAL A 125 -6.41 0.90 -2.52
C VAL A 125 -5.13 1.73 -2.63
N TYR A 126 -4.00 1.07 -2.87
CA TYR A 126 -2.69 1.65 -3.12
C TYR A 126 -2.16 1.14 -4.47
N GLY A 127 -1.42 1.99 -5.16
CA GLY A 127 -0.83 1.67 -6.46
C GLY A 127 0.68 1.61 -6.39
N ASP A 128 1.31 1.06 -7.42
CA ASP A 128 2.76 1.19 -7.58
C ASP A 128 3.15 2.58 -8.05
N TYR A 129 2.39 3.15 -8.98
CA TYR A 129 2.63 4.49 -9.50
C TYR A 129 1.33 5.15 -9.97
N ARG A 130 0.88 6.17 -9.23
CA ARG A 130 -0.43 6.82 -9.44
C ARG A 130 -0.68 7.29 -10.88
N PRO A 131 0.29 7.91 -11.60
CA PRO A 131 0.04 8.42 -12.95
C PRO A 131 -0.35 7.36 -13.99
N THR A 132 -0.05 6.09 -13.76
CA THR A 132 -0.31 5.01 -14.73
C THR A 132 -1.27 3.95 -14.20
N VAL A 133 -1.22 3.65 -12.91
CA VAL A 133 -1.87 2.46 -12.33
C VAL A 133 -3.37 2.41 -12.57
N THR A 134 -4.07 3.54 -12.41
CA THR A 134 -5.53 3.63 -12.51
C THR A 134 -6.05 3.39 -13.92
N THR A 135 -5.22 3.63 -14.93
CA THR A 135 -5.57 3.47 -16.36
C THR A 135 -5.14 2.14 -16.96
N ALA A 136 -4.30 1.36 -16.26
CA ALA A 136 -3.75 0.12 -16.81
C ALA A 136 -3.98 -1.12 -15.94
N ALA A 137 -4.23 -0.98 -14.63
CA ALA A 137 -4.65 -2.09 -13.79
C ALA A 137 -6.09 -2.52 -14.14
N GLY A 138 -6.27 -3.77 -14.56
CA GLY A 138 -7.53 -4.26 -15.12
C GLY A 138 -8.72 -4.08 -14.18
N GLU A 139 -8.55 -4.39 -12.89
CA GLU A 139 -9.57 -4.21 -11.87
C GLU A 139 -9.97 -2.74 -11.67
N MET A 140 -9.03 -1.79 -11.73
CA MET A 140 -9.31 -0.36 -11.60
C MET A 140 -10.03 0.19 -12.83
N VAL A 141 -9.57 -0.19 -14.02
CA VAL A 141 -10.21 0.18 -15.30
C VAL A 141 -11.65 -0.32 -15.33
N LEU A 142 -11.85 -1.61 -15.04
CA LEU A 142 -13.17 -2.23 -15.02
C LEU A 142 -14.10 -1.64 -13.96
N ALA A 143 -13.58 -1.32 -12.77
CA ALA A 143 -14.38 -0.70 -11.72
C ALA A 143 -14.80 0.73 -12.10
N THR A 144 -13.91 1.48 -12.74
CA THR A 144 -14.17 2.84 -13.23
C THR A 144 -15.21 2.84 -14.34
N GLU A 145 -15.06 1.96 -15.34
CA GLU A 145 -16.05 1.79 -16.42
C GLU A 145 -17.46 1.44 -15.90
N ARG A 146 -17.53 0.71 -14.77
CA ARG A 146 -18.78 0.30 -14.13
C ARG A 146 -19.32 1.35 -13.15
N GLY A 147 -18.65 2.48 -12.96
CA GLY A 147 -19.04 3.53 -12.01
C GLY A 147 -18.95 3.10 -10.54
N LEU A 148 -18.18 2.06 -10.23
CA LEU A 148 -18.03 1.53 -8.88
C LEU A 148 -16.93 2.22 -8.11
N TRP A 149 -15.89 2.68 -8.81
CA TRP A 149 -14.67 3.22 -8.22
C TRP A 149 -14.09 4.33 -9.10
N SER A 150 -13.29 5.24 -8.54
CA SER A 150 -12.57 6.28 -9.29
C SER A 150 -11.15 6.48 -8.78
N ALA A 151 -10.28 7.08 -9.62
CA ALA A 151 -8.87 7.29 -9.32
C ALA A 151 -8.63 8.11 -8.03
N GLU A 152 -9.59 8.96 -7.64
CA GLU A 152 -9.57 9.76 -6.41
C GLU A 152 -9.65 8.89 -5.14
N GLN A 153 -10.12 7.65 -5.24
CA GLN A 153 -10.17 6.70 -4.13
C GLN A 153 -8.83 5.98 -3.90
N LEU A 154 -7.83 6.20 -4.76
CA LEU A 154 -6.47 5.70 -4.56
C LEU A 154 -5.81 6.44 -3.37
N ARG A 155 -5.57 5.69 -2.29
CA ARG A 155 -5.05 6.19 -1.01
C ARG A 155 -3.63 6.69 -1.11
N GLY A 156 -2.80 6.02 -1.90
CA GLY A 156 -1.39 6.32 -2.07
C GLY A 156 -0.77 5.54 -3.22
N ASP A 157 0.43 5.92 -3.62
CA ASP A 157 1.32 5.07 -4.40
C ASP A 157 2.62 4.71 -3.64
N LEU A 158 3.49 3.91 -4.27
CA LEU A 158 4.71 3.45 -3.62
C LEU A 158 5.66 4.60 -3.24
N PRO A 159 5.95 5.60 -4.10
CA PRO A 159 6.67 6.80 -3.69
C PRO A 159 6.07 7.51 -2.47
N GLU A 160 4.74 7.68 -2.43
CA GLU A 160 4.05 8.28 -1.28
C GLU A 160 4.20 7.41 -0.01
N LEU A 161 4.09 6.08 -0.12
CA LEU A 161 4.29 5.16 1.01
C LEU A 161 5.71 5.25 1.59
N LEU A 162 6.72 5.31 0.73
CA LEU A 162 8.13 5.38 1.14
C LEU A 162 8.50 6.72 1.78
N THR A 163 7.78 7.79 1.44
CA THR A 163 8.06 9.15 1.92
C THR A 163 7.10 9.62 3.01
N GLY A 164 6.09 8.82 3.38
CA GLY A 164 5.04 9.21 4.31
C GLY A 164 4.05 10.23 3.73
N GLY A 165 3.95 10.31 2.40
CA GLY A 165 3.08 11.22 1.66
C GLY A 165 1.63 10.76 1.53
N CYS A 166 1.29 9.56 1.98
CA CYS A 166 -0.09 9.04 1.97
C CYS A 166 -0.51 8.49 3.35
N PRO A 167 -1.82 8.45 3.64
CA PRO A 167 -2.32 7.82 4.85
C PRO A 167 -2.02 6.32 4.84
N LEU A 168 -1.65 5.76 6.00
CA LEU A 168 -1.54 4.32 6.22
C LEU A 168 -2.85 3.75 6.77
N PRO A 169 -3.10 2.44 6.59
CA PRO A 169 -4.19 1.75 7.27
C PRO A 169 -4.05 1.89 8.80
N PRO A 170 -5.15 1.97 9.56
CA PRO A 170 -5.09 2.02 11.02
C PRO A 170 -4.46 0.75 11.61
N VAL A 171 -3.63 0.90 12.64
CA VAL A 171 -2.78 -0.16 13.22
C VAL A 171 -3.59 -1.33 13.82
N ASN A 172 -4.85 -1.13 14.20
CA ASN A 172 -5.73 -2.15 14.81
C ASN A 172 -6.69 -2.82 13.80
N ASN A 173 -6.21 -3.07 12.58
CA ASN A 173 -7.00 -3.45 11.42
C ASN A 173 -7.72 -4.82 11.47
N ARG A 174 -7.76 -5.52 12.62
CA ARG A 174 -8.61 -6.73 12.80
C ARG A 174 -9.99 -6.41 13.38
N SER A 175 -10.29 -5.15 13.67
CA SER A 175 -11.67 -4.75 14.02
C SER A 175 -12.60 -4.95 12.83
N SER A 176 -13.89 -5.25 13.08
CA SER A 176 -14.87 -5.52 12.02
C SER A 176 -15.12 -4.35 11.05
N SER A 177 -14.63 -3.15 11.36
CA SER A 177 -14.69 -1.95 10.51
C SER A 177 -13.46 -1.75 9.63
N ALA A 178 -12.40 -2.52 9.85
CA ALA A 178 -11.16 -2.39 9.11
C ALA A 178 -11.29 -3.02 7.72
N ARG A 179 -10.72 -2.32 6.74
CA ARG A 179 -10.77 -2.71 5.34
C ARG A 179 -9.46 -3.42 4.97
N PRO A 180 -9.50 -4.44 4.11
CA PRO A 180 -8.29 -4.97 3.50
C PRO A 180 -7.53 -3.85 2.77
N ALA A 181 -6.21 -3.83 2.94
CA ALA A 181 -5.35 -2.95 2.16
C ALA A 181 -4.91 -3.69 0.90
N TRP A 182 -5.06 -3.06 -0.25
CA TRP A 182 -4.75 -3.65 -1.54
C TRP A 182 -3.67 -2.85 -2.24
N ALA A 183 -2.58 -3.50 -2.61
CA ALA A 183 -1.54 -2.93 -3.45
C ALA A 183 -1.63 -3.54 -4.85
N SER A 184 -1.88 -2.69 -5.85
CA SER A 184 -1.89 -3.07 -7.26
C SER A 184 -0.65 -2.57 -7.98
N ARG A 185 -0.25 -3.29 -9.02
CA ARG A 185 0.90 -2.91 -9.83
C ARG A 185 0.52 -2.73 -11.29
N THR A 186 1.08 -1.70 -11.92
CA THR A 186 1.19 -1.61 -13.37
C THR A 186 2.57 -2.06 -13.86
N SER A 187 2.60 -2.93 -14.88
CA SER A 187 3.84 -3.10 -15.64
C SER A 187 4.09 -1.84 -16.48
N PRO A 188 5.27 -1.20 -16.40
CA PRO A 188 5.55 -0.10 -17.30
C PRO A 188 5.60 -0.64 -18.73
N SER A 189 4.90 0.01 -19.64
CA SER A 189 5.34 0.04 -21.03
C SER A 189 6.76 0.65 -21.03
N PRO A 190 7.73 0.11 -21.79
CA PRO A 190 9.09 0.68 -21.86
C PRO A 190 9.11 2.18 -22.21
N ALA A 191 8.02 2.71 -22.79
CA ALA A 191 7.84 4.12 -23.10
C ALA A 191 7.59 5.05 -21.89
N CYS A 192 7.20 4.53 -20.71
CA CYS A 192 6.86 5.37 -19.56
C CYS A 192 8.08 5.84 -18.75
N TRP A 193 9.28 5.39 -19.10
CA TRP A 193 10.54 5.78 -18.45
C TRP A 193 11.59 6.13 -19.51
N SER A 194 11.23 6.97 -20.47
CA SER A 194 12.25 7.78 -21.13
C SER A 194 12.71 8.81 -20.09
N ALA A 195 13.92 8.63 -19.56
CA ALA A 195 14.56 9.66 -18.76
C ALA A 195 14.55 10.98 -19.57
N PRO A 196 14.25 12.14 -18.98
CA PRO A 196 14.53 13.41 -19.66
C PRO A 196 16.03 13.42 -19.98
N ASP A 197 16.39 13.75 -21.22
CA ASP A 197 17.77 13.90 -21.69
C ASP A 197 18.53 14.86 -20.76
N LEU A 198 19.19 14.29 -19.75
CA LEU A 198 20.22 14.96 -19.00
C LEU A 198 21.39 15.13 -19.97
N HIS A 199 21.44 16.29 -20.61
CA HIS A 199 22.64 16.79 -21.29
C HIS A 199 23.81 16.63 -20.32
N SER A 200 24.63 15.62 -20.58
CA SER A 200 25.84 15.36 -19.83
C SER A 200 26.85 16.45 -20.21
N PRO A 201 27.35 17.29 -19.28
CA PRO A 201 28.48 18.14 -19.59
C PRO A 201 29.68 17.24 -19.89
N THR A 202 30.27 17.45 -21.07
CA THR A 202 31.43 16.70 -21.56
C THR A 202 32.60 16.88 -20.58
N PRO A 203 33.27 15.80 -20.13
CA PRO A 203 34.42 15.96 -19.25
C PRO A 203 35.60 16.56 -20.02
N PRO A 204 36.37 17.50 -19.45
CA PRO A 204 37.55 18.05 -20.12
C PRO A 204 38.65 16.99 -20.22
N SER A 205 39.35 16.99 -21.37
CA SER A 205 40.44 16.07 -21.70
C SER A 205 41.63 16.18 -20.74
N PRO A 206 42.38 15.07 -20.52
CA PRO A 206 43.45 15.05 -19.53
C PRO A 206 44.71 15.77 -20.05
N HIS A 207 45.02 16.94 -19.50
CA HIS A 207 46.34 17.55 -19.65
C HIS A 207 47.38 16.85 -18.74
N ARG A 208 48.57 16.65 -19.34
CA ARG A 208 49.79 16.05 -18.78
C ARG A 208 50.08 16.49 -17.34
N ARG A 209 50.35 15.52 -16.46
CA ARG A 209 50.92 15.76 -15.12
C ARG A 209 52.43 16.03 -15.22
N HIS A 210 52.89 17.12 -14.62
CA HIS A 210 54.26 17.28 -14.13
C HIS A 210 54.29 16.98 -12.61
N PRO A 211 55.37 16.42 -12.05
CA PRO A 211 55.40 16.02 -10.64
C PRO A 211 55.80 17.22 -9.77
N VAL A 212 55.05 17.46 -8.68
CA VAL A 212 55.48 18.36 -7.60
C VAL A 212 55.47 17.60 -6.27
N ARG A 213 56.55 17.84 -5.53
CA ARG A 213 57.06 17.17 -4.33
C ARG A 213 56.10 17.17 -3.14
N HIS A 214 56.22 16.12 -2.32
CA HIS A 214 55.65 16.01 -0.98
C HIS A 214 56.13 17.16 -0.06
N GLN A 215 55.19 17.84 0.57
CA GLN A 215 55.38 18.51 1.86
C GLN A 215 54.23 18.14 2.79
N ALA A 216 54.60 17.63 3.96
CA ALA A 216 53.68 17.22 5.02
C ALA A 216 53.14 18.44 5.77
N LEU A 217 51.82 18.52 5.96
CA LEU A 217 51.21 19.46 6.90
C LEU A 217 50.64 18.71 8.12
N LYS A 218 51.10 19.14 9.29
CA LYS A 218 50.70 18.71 10.64
C LYS A 218 49.26 19.14 10.94
N ARG A 219 48.49 18.26 11.61
CA ARG A 219 47.15 18.57 12.17
C ARG A 219 47.28 19.35 13.49
N PRO A 220 46.41 20.34 13.78
CA PRO A 220 46.32 20.94 15.11
C PRO A 220 45.39 20.12 16.04
N PRO A 221 45.58 20.17 17.37
CA PRO A 221 44.81 19.37 18.33
C PRO A 221 43.48 20.03 18.76
N CYS A 222 42.48 19.19 19.07
CA CYS A 222 41.20 19.56 19.70
C CYS A 222 41.37 20.05 21.15
N PRO A 223 40.53 21.00 21.63
CA PRO A 223 40.45 21.32 23.05
C PRO A 223 39.42 20.43 23.79
N SER A 224 39.79 20.05 25.01
CA SER A 224 38.99 19.29 26.00
C SER A 224 38.02 20.18 26.81
N PRO A 225 37.03 19.62 27.52
CA PRO A 225 35.92 20.38 28.10
C PRO A 225 36.25 20.95 29.49
N ARG A 226 35.70 22.13 29.82
CA ARG A 226 35.67 22.67 31.19
C ARG A 226 34.27 22.55 31.79
N SER A 227 34.22 21.98 32.97
CA SER A 227 33.10 22.00 33.92
C SER A 227 33.10 23.31 34.72
N SER A 228 31.91 23.81 35.07
CA SER A 228 31.55 24.19 36.45
C SER A 228 30.17 24.85 36.52
N SER A 229 29.45 24.41 37.55
CA SER A 229 28.11 24.75 38.03
C SER A 229 27.92 26.17 38.58
N LYS A 230 26.67 26.69 38.56
CA LYS A 230 25.80 27.04 39.73
C LYS A 230 24.88 28.25 39.50
N HIS A 231 23.63 28.04 39.89
CA HIS A 231 22.63 28.93 40.54
C HIS A 231 22.19 30.26 39.89
N GLY A 232 20.86 30.44 39.86
CA GLY A 232 20.23 31.74 40.12
C GLY A 232 19.00 32.04 39.26
N SER A 233 17.80 31.62 39.71
CA SER A 233 16.57 32.38 39.45
C SER A 233 16.40 33.39 40.58
N PRO A 234 15.81 34.57 40.33
CA PRO A 234 14.39 34.70 40.65
C PRO A 234 13.55 35.53 39.66
N ALA A 235 12.25 35.39 39.85
CA ALA A 235 11.11 35.96 39.15
C ALA A 235 11.06 37.49 39.07
N THR A 236 10.34 38.04 38.09
CA THR A 236 9.04 38.76 38.31
C THR A 236 8.42 39.26 37.00
N SER A 237 7.08 39.10 36.93
CA SER A 237 6.01 39.96 36.37
C SER A 237 6.21 40.67 35.01
N THR A 238 5.23 40.87 34.13
CA THR A 238 3.83 41.27 34.36
C THR A 238 3.10 41.29 33.00
N ALA A 239 1.77 41.18 33.07
CA ALA A 239 0.75 41.79 32.19
C ALA A 239 0.53 41.25 30.76
N SER A 240 -0.58 40.51 30.63
CA SER A 240 -1.49 40.60 29.47
C SER A 240 -2.11 42.00 29.36
N PRO A 241 -2.71 42.32 28.19
CA PRO A 241 -4.15 42.52 28.24
C PRO A 241 -4.92 41.83 27.11
N THR A 242 -6.05 41.25 27.54
CA THR A 242 -7.27 40.91 26.82
C THR A 242 -7.75 42.06 25.94
N ILE A 243 -8.34 41.76 24.77
CA ILE A 243 -9.61 42.35 24.25
C ILE A 243 -10.17 41.39 23.19
N SER A 244 -11.32 40.78 23.51
CA SER A 244 -12.42 40.56 22.57
C SER A 244 -13.53 41.54 22.97
N PRO A 245 -14.38 41.97 22.03
CA PRO A 245 -15.75 41.44 21.95
C PRO A 245 -16.22 41.39 20.47
N THR A 246 -17.36 40.90 20.00
CA THR A 246 -18.71 40.71 20.53
C THR A 246 -19.45 39.78 19.56
N ALA A 247 -20.38 38.99 20.08
CA ALA A 247 -21.35 38.18 19.34
C ALA A 247 -22.55 39.00 18.79
N ALA A 248 -23.20 38.49 17.74
CA ALA A 248 -24.64 38.61 17.40
C ALA A 248 -24.81 38.20 15.92
N ALA A 249 -25.86 37.55 15.43
CA ALA A 249 -27.04 36.92 16.00
C ALA A 249 -27.69 36.09 14.86
N THR A 250 -28.33 34.97 15.22
CA THR A 250 -29.26 34.19 14.39
C THR A 250 -30.67 34.82 14.46
N PRO A 251 -31.53 34.58 13.46
CA PRO A 251 -32.83 33.93 13.73
C PRO A 251 -33.09 32.79 12.72
N SER A 252 -33.42 31.55 13.12
CA SER A 252 -34.70 31.01 13.59
C SER A 252 -35.86 31.08 12.58
N ALA A 253 -36.21 29.92 11.99
CA ALA A 253 -37.57 29.41 11.67
C ALA A 253 -37.42 28.04 10.96
N SER A 254 -37.56 26.89 11.61
CA SER A 254 -38.80 26.14 11.93
C SER A 254 -39.71 25.81 10.73
N ALA A 255 -39.70 24.54 10.29
CA ALA A 255 -40.90 23.83 9.81
C ALA A 255 -40.64 22.31 9.77
N ASN A 256 -41.08 21.63 10.83
CA ASN A 256 -41.43 20.20 10.82
C ASN A 256 -42.74 20.05 10.02
N CYS A 257 -42.85 19.08 9.12
CA CYS A 257 -44.08 18.31 8.85
C CYS A 257 -43.83 17.21 7.79
N SER A 258 -43.63 15.98 8.26
CA SER A 258 -44.19 14.77 7.65
C SER A 258 -45.42 14.41 8.49
N PRO A 259 -46.58 14.01 7.92
CA PRO A 259 -46.73 12.62 7.47
C PRO A 259 -47.71 12.42 6.29
N MET A 260 -47.67 11.25 5.63
CA MET A 260 -48.82 10.33 5.47
C MET A 260 -48.57 9.31 4.35
N THR A 261 -48.52 8.05 4.79
CA THR A 261 -48.88 6.82 4.09
C THR A 261 -50.33 6.88 3.55
N PRO A 262 -50.63 6.17 2.46
CA PRO A 262 -51.92 5.52 2.29
C PRO A 262 -51.78 4.00 2.37
N THR A 263 -52.60 3.40 3.22
CA THR A 263 -52.86 1.96 3.31
C THR A 263 -53.95 1.51 2.31
N ARG A 264 -53.67 0.38 1.65
CA ARG A 264 -54.53 -0.83 1.50
C ARG A 264 -55.58 -0.89 0.38
N SER A 265 -55.31 -1.79 -0.58
CA SER A 265 -56.12 -2.99 -0.95
C SER A 265 -55.30 -3.75 -2.02
N GLY A 266 -55.20 -5.07 -2.13
CA GLY A 266 -56.03 -6.17 -1.68
C GLY A 266 -56.27 -7.05 -2.91
N ALA A 267 -55.49 -8.11 -3.12
CA ALA A 267 -55.86 -9.29 -3.91
C ALA A 267 -54.82 -10.39 -3.72
N SER A 268 -55.30 -11.61 -3.70
CA SER A 268 -54.68 -12.79 -3.12
C SER A 268 -54.89 -13.99 -4.05
N TRP A 269 -53.91 -14.89 -4.07
CA TRP A 269 -53.90 -16.31 -4.49
C TRP A 269 -53.83 -16.67 -6.00
N PRO A 270 -53.42 -17.91 -6.37
CA PRO A 270 -52.62 -18.93 -5.66
C PRO A 270 -51.41 -19.46 -6.46
N SER A 271 -50.61 -20.27 -5.74
CA SER A 271 -49.51 -21.13 -6.20
C SER A 271 -49.93 -22.22 -7.18
N THR A 272 -49.02 -22.59 -8.08
CA THR A 272 -48.74 -23.98 -8.50
C THR A 272 -47.28 -24.06 -8.93
#